data_AF-V6LX97-F1
#
_entry.id   AF-V6LX97-F1
#
_cell.length_a   1.000
_cell.length_b   1.000
_cell.length_c   1.000
_cell.angle_alpha   90.00
_cell.angle_beta   90.00
_cell.angle_gamma   90.00
#
_symmetry.space_group_name_H-M   'P 1'
#
loop_
_entity.id
_entity.type
_entity.pdbx_description
1 polymer ?
#
loop_
_entity_poly.entity_id
_entity_poly.type
_entity_poly.pdbx_seq_one_letter_code
_entity_poly.pdbx_strand_id
1 'polypeptide(L)'
;MEKKNNKPIGLKIPKSDIMQVIFTHELFTGSRFSLPRGKQYSSAMTVETYRCSNWESCQFQLKVRYYDFDAQNAYFVILHPHVHTAQRQGKNLVSFVASKFFKNKGAEFDIPEAKLEFEALVTVASAQADVLGALHRSLFPEVVLARVTGYVFEELLPNDSLLRARQRYYKSQNKLLNVVSEQQSEQVSLSEISM
;
A
#
# COMPACT_ATOMS: atom_id res chain seq x y z
N MET A 1 -39.64 2.75 3.13
CA MET A 1 -38.19 2.65 3.43
C MET A 1 -37.45 3.39 2.34
N GLU A 2 -36.90 4.56 2.66
CA GLU A 2 -36.11 5.34 1.70
C GLU A 2 -34.83 4.57 1.35
N LYS A 3 -34.59 4.36 0.04
CA LYS A 3 -33.29 3.89 -0.45
C LYS A 3 -32.26 4.94 -0.06
N LYS A 4 -31.44 4.65 0.96
CA LYS A 4 -30.26 5.48 1.28
C LYS A 4 -29.48 5.68 -0.01
N ASN A 5 -29.29 6.94 -0.37
CA ASN A 5 -28.54 7.36 -1.55
C ASN A 5 -27.13 6.76 -1.46
N ASN A 6 -26.86 5.66 -2.17
CA ASN A 6 -25.55 4.98 -2.23
C ASN A 6 -24.57 5.78 -3.10
N LYS A 7 -24.46 7.09 -2.90
CA LYS A 7 -23.41 7.86 -3.56
C LYS A 7 -22.07 7.45 -2.94
N PRO A 8 -21.07 7.10 -3.76
CA PRO A 8 -19.76 6.77 -3.23
C PRO A 8 -19.18 8.00 -2.53
N ILE A 9 -18.48 7.77 -1.41
CA ILE A 9 -17.88 8.83 -0.60
C ILE A 9 -16.37 8.74 -0.75
N GLY A 10 -15.76 9.83 -1.19
CA GLY A 10 -14.32 10.00 -1.29
C GLY A 10 -13.87 10.47 -2.67
N LEU A 11 -12.58 10.81 -2.76
CA LEU A 11 -11.92 11.11 -4.03
C LEU A 11 -11.83 9.83 -4.86
N LYS A 12 -12.44 9.84 -6.05
CA LYS A 12 -12.45 8.71 -6.98
C LYS A 12 -11.07 8.55 -7.63
N ILE A 13 -10.49 7.36 -7.51
CA ILE A 13 -9.17 6.99 -8.04
C ILE A 13 -9.30 5.65 -8.80
N PRO A 14 -8.80 5.52 -10.04
CA PRO A 14 -8.73 4.23 -10.72
C PRO A 14 -7.96 3.19 -9.90
N LYS A 15 -8.41 1.94 -9.87
CA LYS A 15 -7.73 0.88 -9.08
C LYS A 15 -6.28 0.65 -9.50
N SER A 16 -5.95 0.86 -10.78
CA SER A 16 -4.59 0.82 -11.32
C SER A 16 -3.67 1.85 -10.66
N ASP A 17 -4.21 2.99 -10.23
CA ASP A 17 -3.44 4.16 -9.83
C ASP A 17 -3.29 4.27 -8.31
N ILE A 18 -3.97 3.40 -7.54
CA ILE A 18 -3.97 3.44 -6.07
C ILE A 18 -2.56 3.43 -5.50
N MET A 19 -1.73 2.51 -5.99
CA MET A 19 -0.35 2.36 -5.53
C MET A 19 0.45 3.64 -5.82
N GLN A 20 0.28 4.16 -7.03
CA GLN A 20 0.95 5.35 -7.52
C GLN A 20 0.57 6.61 -6.72
N VAL A 21 -0.72 6.80 -6.45
CA VAL A 21 -1.25 7.94 -5.68
C VAL A 21 -0.77 7.90 -4.22
N ILE A 22 -0.81 6.72 -3.58
CA ILE A 22 -0.29 6.56 -2.22
C ILE A 22 1.21 6.84 -2.20
N PHE A 23 1.97 6.31 -3.16
CA PHE A 23 3.42 6.49 -3.19
C PHE A 23 3.81 7.94 -3.38
N THR A 24 3.15 8.63 -4.32
CA THR A 24 3.33 10.06 -4.54
C THR A 24 3.15 10.81 -3.23
N HIS A 25 2.10 10.53 -2.45
CA HIS A 25 1.89 11.20 -1.17
C HIS A 25 2.97 10.87 -0.11
N GLU A 26 3.41 9.62 -0.02
CA GLU A 26 4.54 9.21 0.85
C GLU A 26 5.82 9.98 0.47
N LEU A 27 6.09 10.16 -0.83
CA LEU A 27 7.18 10.99 -1.33
C LEU A 27 6.95 12.49 -1.11
N PHE A 28 5.74 13.03 -1.15
CA PHE A 28 5.60 14.47 -0.91
C PHE A 28 5.75 14.83 0.57
N THR A 29 5.27 13.96 1.45
CA THR A 29 5.18 14.24 2.90
C THR A 29 6.31 13.60 3.70
N GLY A 30 7.10 12.74 3.08
CA GLY A 30 8.07 11.87 3.76
C GLY A 30 7.43 10.83 4.66
N SER A 31 6.09 10.69 4.65
CA SER A 31 5.36 9.76 5.50
C SER A 31 5.52 8.31 5.03
N ARG A 32 5.26 7.36 5.93
CA ARG A 32 5.15 5.93 5.60
C ARG A 32 3.79 5.42 5.97
N PHE A 33 3.07 4.90 5.02
CA PHE A 33 1.78 4.30 5.28
C PHE A 33 1.97 2.87 5.79
N SER A 34 1.08 2.43 6.66
CA SER A 34 0.99 1.05 7.09
C SER A 34 -0.46 0.64 7.11
N LEU A 35 -0.71 -0.65 6.93
CA LEU A 35 -2.03 -1.24 7.03
C LEU A 35 -2.15 -1.95 8.39
N PRO A 36 -2.55 -1.25 9.48
CA PRO A 36 -2.54 -1.79 10.84
C PRO A 36 -3.55 -2.93 11.05
N ARG A 37 -4.62 -2.97 10.25
CA ARG A 37 -5.64 -4.02 10.28
C ARG A 37 -5.90 -4.48 8.84
N GLY A 38 -6.18 -5.76 8.66
CA GLY A 38 -6.55 -6.30 7.35
C GLY A 38 -7.80 -5.63 6.76
N LYS A 39 -8.17 -6.07 5.56
CA LYS A 39 -9.37 -5.59 4.86
C LYS A 39 -10.62 -5.78 5.73
N GLN A 40 -11.42 -4.73 5.83
CA GLN A 40 -12.76 -4.81 6.43
C GLN A 40 -13.76 -5.03 5.31
N TYR A 41 -14.68 -5.98 5.51
CA TYR A 41 -15.69 -6.34 4.52
C TYR A 41 -17.07 -5.94 5.03
N SER A 42 -17.89 -5.37 4.16
CA SER A 42 -19.32 -5.22 4.36
C SER A 42 -20.05 -5.77 3.13
N SER A 43 -21.37 -5.84 3.20
CA SER A 43 -22.21 -6.34 2.10
C SER A 43 -22.22 -5.48 0.83
N ALA A 44 -21.58 -4.30 0.84
CA ALA A 44 -21.59 -3.37 -0.29
C ALA A 44 -20.20 -2.80 -0.63
N MET A 45 -19.19 -3.06 0.20
CA MET A 45 -17.83 -2.57 -0.03
C MET A 45 -16.77 -3.31 0.79
N THR A 46 -15.55 -3.28 0.27
CA THR A 46 -14.34 -3.57 1.03
C THR A 46 -13.63 -2.27 1.42
N VAL A 47 -13.05 -2.21 2.62
CA VAL A 47 -12.33 -1.04 3.12
C VAL A 47 -10.93 -1.41 3.58
N GLU A 48 -9.95 -0.67 3.09
CA GLU A 48 -8.57 -0.66 3.61
C GLU A 48 -8.35 0.64 4.38
N THR A 49 -7.74 0.57 5.57
CA THR A 49 -7.40 1.76 6.37
C THR A 49 -5.90 1.84 6.52
N TYR A 50 -5.30 2.86 5.92
CA TYR A 50 -3.88 3.19 6.02
C TYR A 50 -3.65 4.20 7.14
N ARG A 51 -2.53 4.04 7.86
CA ARG A 51 -2.06 4.99 8.88
C ARG A 51 -0.65 5.46 8.57
N CYS A 52 -0.31 6.68 8.98
CA CYS A 52 1.09 7.06 9.04
C CYS A 52 1.79 6.23 10.13
N SER A 53 2.98 5.73 9.83
CA SER A 53 3.80 4.90 10.71
C SER A 53 5.16 5.52 11.03
N ASN A 54 5.43 6.74 10.56
CA ASN A 54 6.67 7.44 10.89
C ASN A 54 6.69 7.98 12.32
N TRP A 55 5.53 8.37 12.83
CA TRP A 55 5.40 9.06 14.12
C TRP A 55 4.25 8.43 14.89
N GLU A 56 4.54 7.97 16.11
CA GLU A 56 3.54 7.34 16.99
C GLU A 56 2.38 8.31 17.32
N SER A 57 2.68 9.61 17.41
CA SER A 57 1.68 10.66 17.64
C SER A 57 0.89 11.05 16.39
N CYS A 58 1.30 10.63 15.19
CA CYS A 58 0.61 11.00 13.97
C CYS A 58 -0.74 10.28 13.85
N GLN A 59 -1.82 11.04 13.93
CA GLN A 59 -3.18 10.49 13.84
C GLN A 59 -3.66 10.25 12.41
N PHE A 60 -2.86 10.57 11.39
CA PHE A 60 -3.25 10.45 9.99
C PHE A 60 -3.87 9.08 9.67
N GLN A 61 -5.02 9.13 9.01
CA GLN A 61 -5.77 7.96 8.57
C GLN A 61 -6.36 8.19 7.18
N LEU A 62 -6.01 7.31 6.25
CA LEU A 62 -6.59 7.24 4.91
C LEU A 62 -7.45 5.96 4.81
N LYS A 63 -8.73 6.12 4.51
CA LYS A 63 -9.59 5.00 4.10
C LYS A 63 -9.65 4.91 2.58
N VAL A 64 -9.41 3.73 2.06
CA VAL A 64 -9.64 3.37 0.66
C VAL A 64 -10.83 2.43 0.60
N ARG A 65 -11.90 2.87 -0.04
CA ARG A 65 -13.16 2.12 -0.18
C ARG A 65 -13.27 1.55 -1.59
N TYR A 66 -13.55 0.26 -1.67
CA TYR A 66 -13.82 -0.46 -2.90
C TYR A 66 -15.29 -0.85 -2.89
N TYR A 67 -16.11 -0.11 -3.62
CA TYR A 67 -17.55 -0.40 -3.71
C TYR A 67 -17.81 -1.51 -4.72
N ASP A 68 -18.72 -2.42 -4.40
CA ASP A 68 -19.00 -3.58 -5.25
C ASP A 68 -19.63 -3.18 -6.60
N PHE A 69 -20.35 -2.05 -6.63
CA PHE A 69 -20.96 -1.51 -7.85
C PHE A 69 -19.95 -0.81 -8.79
N ASP A 70 -18.73 -0.52 -8.33
CA ASP A 70 -17.70 0.17 -9.12
C ASP A 70 -16.42 -0.67 -9.16
N ALA A 71 -16.39 -1.58 -10.13
CA ALA A 71 -15.30 -2.54 -10.28
C ALA A 71 -13.96 -1.88 -10.65
N GLN A 72 -13.97 -0.67 -11.20
CA GLN A 72 -12.76 -0.03 -11.76
C GLN A 72 -12.12 0.98 -10.82
N ASN A 73 -12.86 1.50 -9.84
CA ASN A 73 -12.39 2.61 -9.02
C ASN A 73 -12.35 2.26 -7.53
N ALA A 74 -11.56 3.03 -6.81
CA ALA A 74 -11.57 3.12 -5.36
C ALA A 74 -11.81 4.57 -4.94
N TYR A 75 -12.23 4.74 -3.69
CA TYR A 75 -12.62 6.05 -3.16
C TYR A 75 -11.83 6.35 -1.89
N PHE A 76 -11.05 7.43 -1.94
CA PHE A 76 -10.11 7.83 -0.91
C PHE A 76 -10.76 8.83 0.03
N VAL A 77 -10.66 8.59 1.34
CA VAL A 77 -11.20 9.46 2.39
C VAL A 77 -10.14 9.66 3.46
N ILE A 78 -9.69 10.88 3.66
CA ILE A 78 -8.80 11.22 4.77
C ILE A 78 -9.66 11.49 6.01
N LEU A 79 -9.49 10.69 7.05
CA LEU A 79 -10.24 10.83 8.31
C LEU A 79 -9.56 11.78 9.29
N HIS A 80 -8.24 11.76 9.31
CA HIS A 80 -7.43 12.56 10.22
C HIS A 80 -6.21 13.11 9.48
N PRO A 81 -5.76 14.34 9.79
CA PRO A 81 -4.64 14.96 9.13
C PRO A 81 -3.29 14.37 9.56
N HIS A 82 -2.27 14.56 8.74
CA HIS A 82 -0.88 14.47 9.18
C HIS A 82 -0.59 15.58 10.19
N VAL A 83 0.05 15.21 11.31
CA VAL A 83 0.43 16.12 12.40
C VAL A 83 1.88 15.84 12.83
N HIS A 84 2.80 15.95 11.87
CA HIS A 84 4.23 15.79 12.13
C HIS A 84 5.04 16.60 11.11
N THR A 85 6.32 16.79 11.41
CA THR A 85 7.27 17.35 10.46
C THR A 85 7.65 16.32 9.40
N ALA A 86 8.05 16.80 8.23
CA ALA A 86 8.55 15.95 7.17
C ALA A 86 9.92 15.41 7.58
N GLN A 87 10.07 14.10 7.58
CA GLN A 87 11.38 13.45 7.69
C GLN A 87 11.72 12.83 6.36
N ARG A 88 12.97 12.99 5.91
CA ARG A 88 13.46 12.24 4.76
C ARG A 88 13.44 10.75 5.11
N GLN A 89 12.86 9.94 4.23
CA GLN A 89 13.02 8.50 4.33
C GLN A 89 14.49 8.15 4.08
N GLY A 90 15.14 7.51 5.06
CA GLY A 90 16.52 7.05 4.92
C GLY A 90 16.63 5.77 4.08
N LYS A 91 17.86 5.47 3.60
CA LYS A 91 18.24 4.34 2.72
C LYS A 91 17.72 2.93 3.08
N ASN A 92 17.21 2.73 4.29
CA ASN A 92 16.73 1.44 4.80
C ASN A 92 15.21 1.37 4.98
N LEU A 93 14.48 2.44 4.67
CA LEU A 93 13.04 2.54 4.88
C LEU A 93 12.30 2.16 3.60
N VAL A 94 11.98 0.88 3.51
CA VAL A 94 11.07 0.38 2.48
C VAL A 94 9.70 1.01 2.72
N SER A 95 9.27 1.90 1.84
CA SER A 95 7.89 2.41 1.84
C SER A 95 6.91 1.23 1.76
N PHE A 96 5.66 1.42 2.21
CA PHE A 96 4.65 0.37 2.06
C PHE A 96 4.52 -0.04 0.59
N VAL A 97 4.63 0.92 -0.32
CA VAL A 97 4.58 0.71 -1.76
C VAL A 97 5.73 -0.17 -2.23
N ALA A 98 6.96 0.09 -1.81
CA ALA A 98 8.09 -0.79 -2.14
C ALA A 98 7.89 -2.21 -1.61
N SER A 99 7.37 -2.37 -0.39
CA SER A 99 7.05 -3.70 0.16
C SER A 99 5.95 -4.42 -0.63
N LYS A 100 4.92 -3.69 -1.07
CA LYS A 100 3.81 -4.24 -1.86
C LYS A 100 4.23 -4.56 -3.30
N PHE A 101 5.07 -3.73 -3.90
CA PHE A 101 5.66 -3.94 -5.22
C PHE A 101 6.41 -5.28 -5.30
N PHE A 102 7.39 -5.51 -4.41
CA PHE A 102 8.14 -6.76 -4.40
C PHE A 102 7.30 -7.96 -3.96
N LYS A 103 6.29 -7.77 -3.10
CA LYS A 103 5.34 -8.84 -2.76
C LYS A 103 4.56 -9.31 -3.99
N ASN A 104 4.07 -8.40 -4.82
CA ASN A 104 3.29 -8.73 -6.01
C ASN A 104 4.12 -9.44 -7.08
N LYS A 105 5.43 -9.17 -7.12
CA LYS A 105 6.40 -9.86 -7.98
C LYS A 105 6.70 -11.30 -7.55
N GLY A 106 6.42 -11.66 -6.29
CA GLY A 106 6.58 -13.03 -5.80
C GLY A 106 8.03 -13.43 -5.52
N ALA A 107 8.30 -14.74 -5.61
CA ALA A 107 9.55 -15.35 -5.15
C ALA A 107 10.65 -15.44 -6.23
N GLU A 108 10.32 -15.21 -7.50
CA GLU A 108 11.17 -15.53 -8.65
C GLU A 108 11.46 -14.34 -9.56
N PHE A 109 11.26 -13.12 -9.08
CA PHE A 109 11.60 -11.95 -9.89
C PHE A 109 13.10 -11.83 -10.13
N ASP A 110 13.45 -11.37 -11.33
CA ASP A 110 14.79 -10.95 -11.67
C ASP A 110 15.11 -9.61 -10.97
N ILE A 111 16.28 -9.54 -10.32
CA ILE A 111 16.64 -8.37 -9.50
C ILE A 111 16.91 -7.13 -10.37
N PRO A 112 17.72 -7.21 -11.45
CA PRO A 112 17.88 -6.11 -12.40
C PRO A 112 16.56 -5.58 -12.96
N GLU A 113 15.67 -6.46 -13.43
CA GLU A 113 14.37 -6.06 -13.98
C GLU A 113 13.48 -5.39 -12.91
N ALA A 114 13.39 -5.98 -11.72
CA ALA A 114 12.58 -5.43 -10.64
C ALA A 114 13.09 -4.06 -10.15
N LYS A 115 14.40 -3.80 -10.26
CA LYS A 115 14.98 -2.48 -9.99
C LYS A 115 14.56 -1.46 -11.03
N LEU A 116 14.67 -1.79 -12.31
CA LEU A 116 14.27 -0.89 -13.42
C LEU A 116 12.78 -0.53 -13.33
N GLU A 117 11.92 -1.50 -13.02
CA GLU A 117 10.51 -1.24 -12.84
C GLU A 117 10.20 -0.40 -11.61
N PHE A 118 10.89 -0.65 -10.49
CA PHE A 118 10.72 0.18 -9.30
C PHE A 118 11.24 1.61 -9.52
N GLU A 119 12.32 1.75 -10.29
CA GLU A 119 12.86 3.04 -10.71
C GLU A 119 11.87 3.83 -11.57
N ALA A 120 11.19 3.15 -12.51
CA ALA A 120 10.10 3.74 -13.27
C ALA A 120 8.95 4.20 -12.35
N LEU A 121 8.58 3.39 -11.37
CA LEU A 121 7.55 3.74 -10.37
C LEU A 121 7.92 5.00 -9.57
N VAL A 122 9.17 5.11 -9.09
CA VAL A 122 9.69 6.29 -8.38
C VAL A 122 9.68 7.52 -9.28
N THR A 123 10.10 7.36 -10.53
CA THR A 123 10.14 8.44 -11.52
C THR A 123 8.76 9.02 -11.77
N VAL A 124 7.77 8.16 -12.04
CA VAL A 124 6.39 8.60 -12.25
C VAL A 124 5.83 9.25 -10.98
N ALA A 125 6.12 8.71 -9.80
CA ALA A 125 5.61 9.24 -8.53
C ALA A 125 6.19 10.60 -8.18
N SER A 126 7.45 10.82 -8.52
CA SER A 126 8.14 12.08 -8.27
C SER A 126 7.69 13.19 -9.23
N ALA A 127 7.20 12.84 -10.42
CA ALA A 127 6.69 13.78 -11.42
C ALA A 127 5.18 14.11 -11.24
N GLN A 128 4.45 13.29 -10.49
CA GLN A 128 2.99 13.41 -10.36
C GLN A 128 2.59 14.41 -9.27
N ALA A 129 1.45 15.08 -9.47
CA ALA A 129 0.87 15.94 -8.46
C ALA A 129 0.33 15.14 -7.25
N ASP A 130 0.62 15.61 -6.03
CA ASP A 130 0.10 15.03 -4.79
C ASP A 130 -1.38 15.37 -4.56
N VAL A 131 -2.26 14.57 -5.18
CA VAL A 131 -3.71 14.69 -5.06
C VAL A 131 -4.20 14.45 -3.63
N LEU A 132 -3.52 13.62 -2.85
CA LEU A 132 -3.88 13.38 -1.43
C LEU A 132 -3.48 14.56 -0.56
N GLY A 133 -2.35 15.21 -0.85
CA GLY A 133 -1.98 16.45 -0.20
C GLY A 133 -2.94 17.59 -0.55
N ALA A 134 -3.42 17.65 -1.80
CA ALA A 134 -4.45 18.61 -2.18
C ALA A 134 -5.77 18.37 -1.42
N LEU A 135 -6.22 17.10 -1.35
CA LEU A 135 -7.39 16.70 -0.57
C LEU A 135 -7.19 17.01 0.93
N HIS A 136 -6.02 16.69 1.49
CA HIS A 136 -5.68 16.97 2.89
C HIS A 136 -5.80 18.47 3.20
N ARG A 137 -5.17 19.34 2.40
CA ARG A 137 -5.22 20.80 2.60
C ARG A 137 -6.64 21.35 2.47
N SER A 138 -7.46 20.77 1.60
CA SER A 138 -8.87 21.15 1.46
C SER A 138 -9.72 20.75 2.67
N LEU A 139 -9.42 19.61 3.30
CA LEU A 139 -10.19 19.09 4.43
C LEU A 139 -9.72 19.66 5.78
N PHE A 140 -8.44 20.01 5.89
CA PHE A 140 -7.81 20.46 7.13
C PHE A 140 -6.98 21.73 6.88
N PRO A 141 -7.61 22.86 6.51
CA PRO A 141 -6.91 24.09 6.12
C PRO A 141 -6.02 24.67 7.22
N GLU A 142 -6.40 24.45 8.49
CA GLU A 142 -5.66 24.93 9.67
C GLU A 142 -4.43 24.07 10.01
N VAL A 143 -4.25 22.92 9.35
CA VAL A 143 -3.14 21.99 9.64
C VAL A 143 -2.11 22.05 8.54
N VAL A 144 -0.91 22.52 8.90
CA VAL A 144 0.22 22.57 7.97
C VAL A 144 0.67 21.16 7.61
N LEU A 145 0.47 20.77 6.34
CA LEU A 145 1.01 19.54 5.80
C LEU A 145 2.50 19.72 5.52
N ALA A 146 3.35 19.08 6.34
CA ALA A 146 4.78 19.10 6.10
C ALA A 146 5.14 18.43 4.76
N ARG A 147 6.15 18.98 4.08
CA ARG A 147 6.64 18.48 2.79
C ARG A 147 8.13 18.25 2.82
N VAL A 148 8.59 17.25 2.08
CA VAL A 148 10.01 17.04 1.83
C VAL A 148 10.45 17.97 0.70
N THR A 149 11.57 18.68 0.92
CA THR A 149 12.10 19.69 -0.01
C THR A 149 12.98 19.10 -1.13
N GLY A 150 13.19 17.79 -1.11
CA GLY A 150 13.90 17.06 -2.16
C GLY A 150 14.35 15.68 -1.67
N TYR A 151 14.40 14.73 -2.60
CA TYR A 151 14.93 13.39 -2.40
C TYR A 151 16.22 13.22 -3.18
N VAL A 152 17.13 12.42 -2.63
CA VAL A 152 18.19 11.81 -3.42
C VAL A 152 17.57 10.56 -4.02
N PHE A 153 17.41 10.53 -5.35
CA PHE A 153 16.67 9.49 -6.05
C PHE A 153 17.22 8.09 -5.74
N GLU A 154 18.54 7.98 -5.66
CA GLU A 154 19.29 6.77 -5.35
C GLU A 154 19.00 6.23 -3.94
N GLU A 155 18.53 7.09 -3.02
CA GLU A 155 18.15 6.67 -1.66
C GLU A 155 16.77 6.04 -1.58
N LEU A 156 15.94 6.22 -2.62
CA LEU A 156 14.63 5.58 -2.73
C LEU A 156 14.73 4.17 -3.29
N LEU A 157 15.80 3.87 -4.02
CA LEU A 157 15.98 2.58 -4.68
C LEU A 157 16.43 1.50 -3.68
N PRO A 158 15.80 0.32 -3.68
CA PRO A 158 16.19 -0.78 -2.82
C PRO A 158 17.53 -1.36 -3.27
N ASN A 159 18.41 -1.60 -2.30
CA ASN A 159 19.69 -2.26 -2.56
C ASN A 159 19.51 -3.78 -2.80
N ASP A 160 20.52 -4.41 -3.43
CA ASP A 160 20.49 -5.83 -3.77
C ASP A 160 20.33 -6.74 -2.55
N SER A 161 20.93 -6.37 -1.42
CA SER A 161 20.86 -7.16 -0.19
C SER A 161 19.41 -7.28 0.30
N LEU A 162 18.69 -6.15 0.31
CA LEU A 162 17.28 -6.09 0.65
C LEU A 162 16.43 -6.91 -0.33
N LEU A 163 16.67 -6.79 -1.64
CA LEU A 163 15.93 -7.54 -2.66
C LEU A 163 16.14 -9.04 -2.53
N ARG A 164 17.38 -9.49 -2.33
CA ARG A 164 17.71 -10.91 -2.06
C ARG A 164 17.09 -11.40 -0.76
N ALA A 165 17.03 -10.58 0.27
CA ALA A 165 16.35 -10.93 1.52
C ALA A 165 14.84 -11.13 1.31
N ARG A 166 14.19 -10.24 0.55
CA ARG A 166 12.77 -10.36 0.18
C ARG A 166 12.50 -11.58 -0.68
N GLN A 167 13.32 -11.83 -1.70
CA GLN A 167 13.21 -13.01 -2.55
C GLN A 167 13.31 -14.31 -1.73
N ARG A 168 14.29 -14.40 -0.82
CA ARG A 168 14.44 -15.54 0.10
C ARG A 168 13.22 -15.72 1.02
N TYR A 169 12.69 -14.62 1.56
CA TYR A 169 11.48 -14.65 2.37
C TYR A 169 10.28 -15.19 1.59
N TYR A 170 10.03 -14.73 0.36
CA TYR A 170 8.90 -15.23 -0.44
C TYR A 170 9.11 -16.67 -0.89
N LYS A 171 10.34 -17.10 -1.20
CA LYS A 171 10.66 -18.52 -1.45
C LYS A 171 10.34 -19.40 -0.24
N SER A 172 10.68 -18.96 0.97
CA SER A 172 10.37 -19.74 2.18
C SER A 172 8.88 -19.80 2.48
N GLN A 173 8.13 -18.70 2.26
CA GLN A 173 6.68 -18.68 2.38
C GLN A 173 6.01 -19.65 1.39
N ASN A 174 6.43 -19.65 0.13
CA ASN A 174 5.90 -20.57 -0.88
C ASN A 174 6.19 -22.03 -0.51
N LYS A 175 7.40 -22.34 -0.02
CA LYS A 175 7.73 -23.69 0.46
C LYS A 175 6.82 -24.13 1.61
N LEU A 176 6.59 -23.26 2.59
CA LEU A 176 5.70 -23.56 3.72
C LEU A 176 4.26 -23.78 3.26
N LEU A 177 3.74 -22.96 2.35
CA LEU A 177 2.39 -23.11 1.80
C LEU A 177 2.23 -24.43 1.04
N ASN A 178 3.23 -24.82 0.24
CA ASN A 178 3.20 -26.07 -0.51
C ASN A 178 3.20 -27.29 0.42
N VAL A 179 4.02 -27.27 1.47
CA VAL A 179 4.05 -28.34 2.49
C VAL A 179 2.69 -28.45 3.21
N VAL A 180 2.05 -27.32 3.53
CA VAL A 180 0.72 -27.33 4.15
C VAL A 180 -0.34 -27.87 3.18
N SER A 181 -0.29 -27.52 1.89
CA SER A 181 -1.24 -28.04 0.90
C SER A 181 -1.07 -29.54 0.66
N GLU A 182 0.17 -30.05 0.63
CA GLU A 182 0.46 -31.49 0.47
C GLU A 182 -0.09 -32.27 1.67
N GLN A 183 0.16 -31.80 2.91
CA GLN A 183 -0.38 -32.40 4.13
C GLN A 183 -1.91 -32.39 4.20
N GLN A 184 -2.55 -31.31 3.73
CA GLN A 184 -4.01 -31.23 3.65
C GLN A 184 -4.57 -32.20 2.60
N SER A 185 -3.91 -32.35 1.45
CA SER A 185 -4.33 -33.30 0.42
C SER A 185 -4.21 -34.76 0.87
N GLU A 186 -3.15 -35.11 1.61
CA GLU A 186 -2.98 -36.46 2.18
C GLU A 186 -4.03 -36.75 3.26
N GLN A 187 -4.35 -35.79 4.13
CA GLN A 187 -5.39 -35.97 5.15
C GLN A 187 -6.79 -36.16 4.57
N VAL A 188 -7.15 -35.43 3.50
CA VAL A 188 -8.42 -35.62 2.80
C VAL A 188 -8.48 -37.01 2.18
N SER A 189 -7.40 -37.46 1.51
CA SER A 189 -7.35 -38.79 0.90
C SER A 189 -7.51 -39.95 1.90
N LEU A 190 -6.97 -39.81 3.13
CA LEU A 190 -7.11 -40.82 4.17
C LEU A 190 -8.51 -40.85 4.80
N SER A 191 -9.20 -39.71 4.85
CA SER A 191 -10.58 -39.64 5.36
C SER A 191 -11.62 -40.23 4.40
N GLU A 192 -11.33 -40.25 3.09
CA GLU A 192 -12.20 -40.84 2.06
C GLU A 192 -12.04 -42.37 1.95
N ILE A 193 -10.95 -42.94 2.48
CA ILE A 193 -10.70 -44.39 2.51
C ILE A 193 -11.35 -45.05 3.75
N SER A 194 -11.79 -44.25 4.72
CA SER A 194 -12.39 -44.72 5.99
C SER A 194 -13.92 -44.63 6.07
N MET A 195 -14.62 -44.38 4.95
CA MET A 195 -16.07 -44.54 4.81
C MET A 195 -16.41 -45.78 3.99
#